data_AF-A0A0A9CTI5-F1
#
_entry.id   AF-A0A0A9CTI5-F1
#
_cell.length_a   1.000
_cell.length_b   1.000
_cell.length_c   1.000
_cell.angle_alpha   90.00
_cell.angle_beta   90.00
_cell.angle_gamma   90.00
#
_symmetry.space_group_name_H-M   'P 1'
#
loop_
_entity.id
_entity.type
_entity.pdbx_description
1 polymer ?
#
loop_
_entity_poly.entity_id
_entity_poly.type
_entity_poly.pdbx_seq_one_letter_code
_entity_poly.pdbx_strand_id
1 'polypeptide(L)' 'MQGWVIIRDTAPLIEAARSVVTQLRWDARILDLDIASDEKLLVCQKPFIRK' A
#
# COMPACT_ATOMS: atom_id res chain seq x y z
N MET A 1 3.03 7.36 -17.91
CA MET A 1 2.73 7.81 -16.54
C MET A 1 2.73 6.58 -15.63
N GLN A 2 3.05 6.70 -14.34
CA GLN A 2 2.84 5.67 -13.31
C GLN A 2 1.85 6.24 -12.29
N GLY A 3 0.98 5.40 -11.75
CA GLY A 3 -0.18 5.82 -10.98
C GLY A 3 0.06 5.40 -9.55
N TRP A 4 -0.18 6.30 -8.62
CA TRP A 4 0.06 6.06 -7.20
C TRP A 4 -1.27 5.90 -6.49
N VAL A 5 -1.33 4.93 -5.57
CA VAL A 5 -2.44 4.76 -4.64
C VAL A 5 -1.85 4.85 -3.24
N ILE A 6 -2.48 5.64 -2.37
CA ILE A 6 -2.05 5.83 -0.99
C ILE A 6 -3.24 5.47 -0.10
N ILE A 7 -3.03 4.53 0.82
CA ILE A 7 -4.04 4.06 1.77
C ILE A 7 -3.50 4.28 3.17
N ARG A 8 -4.31 4.84 4.07
CA ARG A 8 -4.01 4.98 5.49
C ARG A 8 -5.08 4.26 6.29
N ASP A 9 -4.66 3.35 7.15
CA ASP A 9 -5.56 2.57 8.00
C ASP A 9 -4.77 1.92 9.14
N THR A 10 -5.45 1.21 10.02
CA THR A 10 -4.85 0.35 11.05
C THR A 10 -3.92 -0.70 10.46
N ALA A 11 -2.92 -1.12 11.24
CA ALA A 11 -1.90 -2.05 10.82
C ALA A 11 -2.47 -3.38 10.26
N PRO A 12 -3.50 -4.02 10.87
CA PRO A 12 -4.07 -5.24 10.32
C PRO A 12 -4.70 -5.05 8.93
N LEU A 13 -5.38 -3.93 8.70
CA LEU A 13 -6.02 -3.62 7.41
C LEU A 13 -4.97 -3.25 6.35
N ILE A 14 -3.91 -2.55 6.73
CA ILE A 14 -2.78 -2.24 5.85
C ILE A 14 -2.04 -3.51 5.41
N GLU A 15 -1.80 -4.47 6.30
CA GLU A 15 -1.19 -5.75 5.94
C GLU A 15 -2.09 -6.58 5.01
N ALA A 16 -3.41 -6.58 5.26
CA ALA A 16 -4.37 -7.22 4.38
C ALA A 16 -4.37 -6.59 2.98
N ALA A 17 -4.37 -5.25 2.89
CA ALA A 17 -4.29 -4.53 1.63
C ALA A 17 -2.97 -4.82 0.90
N ARG A 18 -1.83 -4.88 1.63
CA ARG A 18 -0.53 -5.22 1.06
C ARG A 18 -0.52 -6.61 0.41
N SER A 19 -1.18 -7.59 1.03
CA SER A 19 -1.32 -8.94 0.46
C SER A 19 -2.01 -8.88 -0.91
N VAL A 20 -3.12 -8.14 -1.01
CA VAL A 20 -3.86 -7.94 -2.28
C VAL A 20 -3.00 -7.24 -3.32
N VAL A 21 -2.34 -6.14 -2.95
CA VAL A 21 -1.49 -5.35 -3.86
C VAL A 21 -0.31 -6.18 -4.39
N THR A 22 0.26 -7.04 -3.54
CA THR A 22 1.34 -7.98 -3.94
C THR A 22 0.83 -9.02 -4.94
N GLN A 23 -0.37 -9.57 -4.76
CA GLN A 23 -1.00 -10.48 -5.73
C GLN A 23 -1.24 -9.82 -7.08
N LEU A 24 -1.53 -8.52 -7.09
CA LEU A 24 -1.66 -7.70 -8.30
C LEU A 24 -0.31 -7.33 -8.94
N ARG A 25 0.82 -7.73 -8.32
CA ARG A 25 2.20 -7.43 -8.75
C ARG A 25 2.51 -5.93 -8.82
N TRP A 26 1.90 -5.13 -7.95
CA TRP A 26 2.23 -3.72 -7.82
C TRP A 26 3.40 -3.58 -6.84
N ASP A 27 4.23 -2.55 -7.02
CA ASP A 27 5.21 -2.19 -5.97
C ASP A 27 4.43 -1.59 -4.79
N ALA A 28 4.76 -2.00 -3.58
CA ALA A 28 4.04 -1.69 -2.35
C ALA A 28 5.00 -1.45 -1.20
N ARG A 29 4.84 -0.32 -0.51
CA ARG A 29 5.66 0.06 0.64
C ARG A 29 4.77 0.50 1.79
N ILE A 30 5.00 -0.07 2.97
CA ILE A 30 4.35 0.36 4.21
C ILE A 30 5.27 1.37 4.91
N LEU A 31 4.68 2.43 5.42
CA LEU A 31 5.32 3.47 6.23
C LEU A 31 4.58 3.55 7.56
N ASP A 32 5.33 3.49 8.65
CA ASP A 32 4.81 3.76 9.99
C ASP A 32 4.66 5.29 10.17
N LEU A 33 3.53 5.72 10.74
CA LEU A 33 3.23 7.15 10.91
C LEU A 33 3.70 7.69 12.28
N ASP A 34 3.58 6.88 13.32
CA ASP A 34 4.04 7.16 14.68
C ASP A 34 4.24 5.82 15.41
N ILE A 35 5.20 5.75 16.33
CA ILE A 35 5.49 4.57 17.16
C ILE A 35 4.31 4.25 18.09
N ALA A 36 3.55 5.27 18.52
CA ALA A 36 2.40 5.10 19.39
C ALA A 36 1.08 4.84 18.63
N SER A 37 1.08 4.96 17.30
CA SER A 37 -0.13 4.80 16.48
C SER A 37 -0.21 3.38 15.92
N ASP A 38 -1.39 2.77 15.98
CA ASP A 38 -1.67 1.53 15.26
C ASP A 38 -1.95 1.78 13.77
N GLU A 39 -1.93 3.04 13.31
CA GLU A 39 -2.13 3.37 11.91
C GLU A 39 -0.82 3.34 11.11
N LYS A 40 -0.93 2.83 9.88
CA LYS A 40 0.14 2.76 8.90
C LYS A 40 -0.33 3.32 7.57
N LEU A 41 0.63 3.62 6.71
CA LEU A 41 0.38 4.12 5.37
C LEU A 41 0.96 3.16 4.33
N LEU A 42 0.13 2.71 3.40
CA LEU A 42 0.51 1.87 2.28
C LEU A 42 0.58 2.72 1.02
N VAL A 43 1.77 2.80 0.44
CA VAL A 43 2.02 3.43 -0.86
C VAL A 43 2.16 2.34 -1.90
N CYS A 44 1.35 2.41 -2.96
CA CYS A 44 1.40 1.47 -4.07
C CYS A 44 1.72 2.17 -5.38
N GLN A 45 2.67 1.63 -6.14
CA GLN A 45 2.93 2.04 -7.51
C GLN A 45 2.22 1.07 -8.46
N LYS A 46 1.08 1.51 -9.00
CA LYS A 46 0.32 0.75 -9.97
C LYS A 46 1.09 0.71 -11.30
N PRO A 47 1.50 -0.48 -11.78
CA PRO A 47 2.10 -0.62 -13.09
C PRO A 47 1.04 -0.29 -14.14
N PHE A 48 1.45 0.49 -15.14
CA PHE A 48 0.63 0.69 -16.32
C PHE A 48 0.71 -0.56 -17.18
N ILE A 49 -0.28 -1.45 -17.05
CA ILE A 49 -0.51 -2.48 -18.05
C ILE A 49 -1.13 -1.75 -19.24
N ARG A 50 -0.32 -1.42 -20.25
CA ARG A 50 -0.85 -0.99 -21.55
C ARG A 50 -1.56 -2.20 -22.16
N LYS A 51 -2.78 -2.01 -22.65
CA LYS A 51 -3.46 -2.99 -23.52
C LYS A 51 -2.74 -3.07 -24.85
#